data_AF-A0A4Z0H2Y4-F1
#
_entry.id   AF-A0A4Z0H2Y4-F1
#
_cell.length_a   1.000
_cell.length_b   1.000
_cell.length_c   1.000
_cell.angle_alpha   90.00
_cell.angle_beta   90.00
_cell.angle_gamma   90.00
#
_symmetry.space_group_name_H-M   'P 1'
#
loop_
_entity.id
_entity.type
_entity.pdbx_description
1 polymer ?
#
loop_
_entity_poly.entity_id
_entity_poly.type
_entity_poly.pdbx_seq_one_letter_code
_entity_poly.pdbx_strand_id
1 'polypeptide(L)' 'MGKKLTPKLKSYKDEFEFLHKKIGELEWDLATIYYGRKAVLRSEYESLEDRIQNYKDNIEMLVEKIRDEVAEANKSK' A
#
# COMPACT_ATOMS: atom_id res chain seq x y z
N MET A 1 -53.05 2.90 -3.47
CA MET A 1 -53.23 1.76 -2.55
C MET A 1 -52.03 0.84 -2.69
N GLY A 2 -51.24 0.65 -1.63
CA GLY A 2 -50.11 -0.27 -1.68
C GLY A 2 -50.61 -1.70 -1.91
N LYS A 3 -50.09 -2.38 -2.94
CA LYS A 3 -50.37 -3.81 -3.13
C LYS A 3 -49.83 -4.55 -1.91
N LYS A 4 -50.72 -5.16 -1.10
CA LYS A 4 -50.30 -6.01 0.02
C LYS A 4 -49.53 -7.21 -0.55
N LEU A 5 -48.27 -7.36 -0.17
CA LEU A 5 -47.46 -8.52 -0.52
C LEU A 5 -48.09 -9.78 0.09
N THR A 6 -48.08 -10.88 -0.67
CA THR A 6 -48.40 -12.19 -0.09
C THR A 6 -47.31 -12.56 0.92
N PRO A 7 -47.60 -13.41 1.93
CA PRO A 7 -46.60 -13.81 2.93
C PRO A 7 -45.31 -14.38 2.31
N LYS A 8 -45.45 -15.13 1.22
CA LYS A 8 -44.32 -15.72 0.48
C LYS A 8 -43.46 -14.66 -0.22
N LEU A 9 -44.08 -13.65 -0.83
CA LEU A 9 -43.36 -12.50 -1.41
C LEU A 9 -42.66 -11.66 -0.35
N LYS A 10 -43.25 -11.51 0.83
CA LYS A 10 -42.59 -10.84 1.96
C LYS A 10 -41.34 -11.59 2.41
N SER A 11 -41.44 -12.92 2.56
CA SER A 11 -40.30 -13.78 2.90
C SER A 11 -39.14 -13.65 1.91
N TYR A 12 -39.42 -13.66 0.60
CA TYR A 12 -38.39 -13.50 -0.42
C TYR A 12 -37.77 -12.10 -0.42
N LYS A 13 -38.56 -11.07 -0.13
CA LYS A 13 -38.04 -9.71 0.04
C LYS A 13 -37.09 -9.64 1.24
N ASP A 14 -37.48 -10.20 2.38
CA ASP A 14 -36.67 -10.19 3.60
C ASP A 14 -35.35 -10.97 3.40
N GLU A 15 -35.41 -12.11 2.70
CA GLU A 15 -34.22 -12.90 2.31
C GLU A 15 -33.31 -12.11 1.36
N PHE A 16 -33.88 -11.43 0.36
CA PHE A 16 -33.13 -10.56 -0.55
C PHE A 16 -32.44 -9.41 0.19
N GLU A 17 -33.15 -8.71 1.08
CA GLU A 17 -32.59 -7.60 1.86
C GLU A 17 -31.44 -8.08 2.77
N PHE A 18 -31.59 -9.26 3.38
CA PHE A 18 -30.54 -9.89 4.17
C PHE A 18 -29.30 -10.19 3.32
N LEU A 19 -29.47 -10.86 2.18
CA LEU A 19 -28.36 -11.21 1.28
C LEU A 19 -27.66 -9.97 0.73
N HIS A 20 -28.42 -8.96 0.29
CA HIS A 20 -27.87 -7.71 -0.22
C HIS A 20 -27.06 -6.97 0.85
N LYS A 21 -27.53 -6.95 2.10
CA LYS A 21 -26.77 -6.38 3.21
C LYS A 21 -25.46 -7.15 3.45
N LYS A 22 -25.49 -8.48 3.41
CA LYS A 22 -24.29 -9.32 3.56
C LYS A 22 -23.28 -9.11 2.43
N ILE A 23 -23.74 -8.92 1.20
CA ILE A 23 -22.86 -8.58 0.08
C ILE A 23 -22.17 -7.24 0.36
N GLY A 24 -22.90 -6.20 0.75
CA GLY A 24 -22.32 -4.90 1.07
C GLY A 24 -21.30 -4.94 2.22
N GLU A 25 -21.55 -5.73 3.28
CA GLU A 25 -20.59 -5.96 4.36
C GLU A 25 -19.28 -6.59 3.84
N LEU A 26 -19.39 -7.62 2.98
CA LEU A 26 -18.23 -8.29 2.40
C LEU A 26 -17.45 -7.41 1.42
N GLU A 27 -18.14 -6.59 0.61
CA GLU A 27 -17.49 -5.63 -0.29
C GLU A 27 -16.70 -4.57 0.49
N TRP A 28 -17.24 -4.11 1.62
CA TRP A 28 -16.54 -3.18 2.52
C TRP A 28 -15.28 -3.81 3.13
N ASP A 29 -15.37 -5.04 3.61
CA ASP A 29 -14.23 -5.78 4.16
C ASP A 29 -13.15 -6.00 3.11
N LEU A 30 -13.55 -6.37 1.88
CA LEU A 30 -12.64 -6.55 0.75
C LEU A 30 -11.93 -5.24 0.40
N ALA A 31 -12.67 -4.12 0.32
CA ALA A 31 -12.09 -2.82 0.06
C ALA A 31 -11.07 -2.43 1.15
N THR A 32 -11.43 -2.63 2.43
CA THR A 32 -10.56 -2.32 3.57
C THR A 32 -9.25 -3.12 3.50
N ILE A 33 -9.32 -4.43 3.23
CA ILE A 33 -8.14 -5.28 3.08
C ILE A 33 -7.30 -4.84 1.88
N TYR A 34 -7.91 -4.59 0.73
CA TYR A 34 -7.20 -4.22 -0.50
C TYR A 34 -6.47 -2.88 -0.36
N TYR A 35 -7.17 -1.83 0.11
CA TYR A 35 -6.58 -0.51 0.29
C TYR A 35 -5.54 -0.51 1.41
N GLY A 36 -5.77 -1.25 2.50
CA GLY A 36 -4.79 -1.44 3.57
C GLY A 36 -3.50 -2.09 3.06
N ARG A 37 -3.60 -3.22 2.34
CA ARG A 37 -2.44 -3.90 1.74
C ARG A 37 -1.71 -3.01 0.73
N LYS A 38 -2.45 -2.29 -0.12
CA LYS A 38 -1.87 -1.35 -1.10
C LYS A 38 -1.08 -0.23 -0.41
N ALA A 39 -1.59 0.31 0.70
CA ALA A 39 -0.89 1.33 1.46
C ALA A 39 0.40 0.79 2.10
N VAL A 40 0.36 -0.41 2.70
CA VAL A 40 1.55 -1.05 3.31
C VAL A 40 2.63 -1.29 2.26
N LEU A 41 2.30 -1.93 1.13
CA LEU A 41 3.27 -2.22 0.06
C LEU A 41 3.91 -0.95 -0.50
N ARG A 42 3.14 0.14 -0.63
CA ARG A 42 3.67 1.43 -1.08
C ARG A 42 4.69 1.99 -0.08
N SER A 43 4.38 1.95 1.22
CA SER A 43 5.29 2.41 2.27
C SER A 43 6.58 1.59 2.32
N GLU A 44 6.51 0.27 2.13
CA GLU A 44 7.69 -0.59 2.06
C GLU A 44 8.56 -0.26 0.84
N TYR A 45 7.94 0.01 -0.31
CA TYR A 45 8.65 0.43 -1.53
C TYR A 45 9.37 1.78 -1.33
N GLU A 46 8.68 2.79 -0.81
CA GLU A 46 9.26 4.12 -0.55
C GLU A 46 10.43 4.01 0.46
N SER A 47 10.27 3.21 1.52
CA SER A 47 11.34 2.93 2.49
C SER A 47 12.58 2.27 1.86
N LEU A 48 12.38 1.36 0.90
CA LEU A 48 13.48 0.74 0.16
C LEU A 48 14.18 1.74 -0.77
N GLU A 49 13.43 2.60 -1.46
CA GLU A 49 14.00 3.67 -2.29
C GLU A 49 14.86 4.63 -1.46
N ASP A 50 14.37 5.07 -0.29
CA ASP A 50 15.12 5.93 0.63
C ASP A 50 16.44 5.27 1.08
N ARG A 51 16.39 3.98 1.42
CA ARG A 51 17.59 3.22 1.81
C ARG A 51 18.58 3.07 0.66
N ILE A 52 18.09 2.79 -0.55
CA ILE A 52 18.93 2.72 -1.75
C ILE A 52 19.62 4.06 -2.01
N GLN A 53 18.87 5.16 -1.91
CA GLN A 53 19.43 6.50 -2.12
C GLN A 53 20.49 6.82 -1.07
N ASN A 54 20.23 6.53 0.20
CA ASN A 54 21.22 6.72 1.27
C ASN A 54 22.54 5.98 0.99
N TYR A 55 22.47 4.73 0.53
CA TYR A 55 23.69 3.99 0.16
C TYR A 55 24.42 4.60 -1.04
N LYS A 56 23.70 5.12 -2.04
CA LYS A 56 24.33 5.83 -3.17
C LYS A 56 25.05 7.09 -2.72
N ASP A 57 24.43 7.89 -1.86
CA ASP A 57 25.03 9.11 -1.32
C ASP A 57 26.30 8.77 -0.50
N ASN A 58 26.25 7.69 0.30
CA ASN A 58 27.41 7.21 1.04
C ASN A 58 28.56 6.76 0.12
N ILE A 59 28.26 6.13 -1.02
CA ILE A 59 29.26 5.75 -2.03
C ILE A 59 29.89 7.00 -2.64
N GLU A 60 29.08 8.02 -2.98
CA GLU A 60 29.59 9.28 -3.52
C GLU A 60 30.55 9.96 -2.54
N MET A 61 30.16 10.07 -1.26
CA MET A 61 31.02 10.59 -0.21
C MET A 61 32.33 9.79 -0.06
N LEU A 62 32.28 8.46 -0.18
CA LEU A 62 33.47 7.62 -0.11
C LEU A 62 34.40 7.87 -1.30
N VAL A 63 33.85 8.02 -2.50
CA VAL A 63 34.62 8.32 -3.72
C VAL A 63 35.36 9.64 -3.57
N GLU A 64 34.72 10.68 -3.04
CA GLU A 64 35.40 11.97 -2.80
C GLU A 64 36.55 11.84 -1.80
N LYS A 65 36.35 11.12 -0.68
CA LYS A 65 37.44 10.86 0.27
C LYS A 65 38.62 10.13 -0.36
N ILE A 66 38.35 9.15 -1.24
CA ILE A 66 39.40 8.42 -1.96
C ILE A 66 40.15 9.36 -2.92
N ARG A 67 39.44 10.26 -3.61
CA ARG A 67 40.07 11.26 -4.50
C ARG A 67 41.01 12.17 -3.74
N ASP A 68 40.57 12.68 -2.59
CA ASP A 68 41.39 13.54 -1.72
C ASP A 68 42.66 12.82 -1.26
N GLU A 69 42.53 11.58 -0.78
CA GLU A 69 43.66 10.77 -0.33
C GLU A 69 44.68 10.50 -1.45
N VAL A 70 44.20 10.18 -2.66
CA VAL A 70 45.04 9.99 -3.85
C VAL A 70 45.77 11.27 -4.23
N ALA A 71 45.10 12.43 -4.16
CA ALA A 71 45.70 13.71 -4.46
C ALA A 71 46.83 14.06 -3.48
N GLU A 72 46.62 13.84 -2.17
CA GLU A 72 47.64 14.07 -1.13
C GLU A 72 48.84 13.12 -1.27
N ALA A 73 48.59 11.84 -1.55
CA ALA A 73 49.65 10.86 -1.78
C ALA A 73 50.55 11.23 -2.98
N ASN A 74 49.97 11.81 -4.04
CA ASN A 74 50.71 12.23 -5.23
C ASN A 74 51.50 13.52 -5.04
N LYS A 75 51.10 14.43 -4.13
CA LYS A 75 51.87 15.65 -3.80
C LYS A 75 53.12 15.35 -2.94
N SER A 76 53.11 14.21 -2.26
CA SER A 76 54.18 13.79 -1.33
C SER A 76 55.32 13.02 -2.01
N LYS A 77 55.27 12.86 -3.34
CA LYS A 77 56.32 12.28 -4.20
C LYS A 77 57.02 13.36 -5.00
#